data_AF-A0A2J6PVU1-F1
#
_entry.id   AF-A0A2J6PVU1-F1
#
_cell.length_a   1.000
_cell.length_b   1.000
_cell.length_c   1.000
_cell.angle_alpha   90.00
_cell.angle_beta   90.00
_cell.angle_gamma   90.00
#
_symmetry.space_group_name_H-M   'P 1'
#
loop_
_entity.id
_entity.type
_entity.pdbx_description
1 polymer ?
#
loop_
_entity_poly.entity_id
_entity_poly.type
_entity_poly.pdbx_seq_one_letter_code
_entity_poly.pdbx_strand_id
1 'polypeptide(L)'
;MEYSRACQHVYDYSPEWCSNCGNKSEKALVPYQDTDQWGYPRVSQEVSQEVSKPDTNCRASKCNELHASYSWYCQSHKCHMENCVNKKKTAYQFCEEHYTKITCINPKCDGQKIEGSHYCNNHICEASKCCLQRLPSYCYCRQHRCAYFQCNGKTSDEQWYCLDHECKDSSCFEVIVKGHRHCREHKK
;
A
#
# COMPACT_ATOMS: atom_id res chain seq x y z
N MET A 1 30.55 -17.01 25.39
CA MET A 1 31.22 -16.87 24.09
C MET A 1 30.36 -17.58 23.07
N GLU A 2 30.27 -17.08 21.83
CA GLU A 2 29.38 -17.62 20.78
C GLU A 2 29.90 -18.94 20.18
N TYR A 3 29.01 -19.69 19.49
CA TYR A 3 29.22 -20.63 18.36
C TYR A 3 28.10 -21.71 18.32
N SER A 4 27.12 -21.55 17.41
CA SER A 4 25.84 -22.32 17.27
C SER A 4 25.58 -22.76 15.80
N ARG A 5 24.37 -23.21 15.38
CA ARG A 5 23.80 -23.19 13.99
C ARG A 5 22.30 -23.64 14.03
N ALA A 6 21.43 -23.69 13.00
CA ALA A 6 21.57 -23.57 11.53
C ALA A 6 20.26 -23.12 10.81
N CYS A 7 20.33 -23.00 9.48
CA CYS A 7 19.20 -23.09 8.53
C CYS A 7 19.56 -24.11 7.41
N GLN A 8 18.64 -24.99 7.01
CA GLN A 8 18.85 -25.99 5.95
C GLN A 8 18.56 -25.44 4.53
N HIS A 9 19.33 -24.43 4.11
CA HIS A 9 19.43 -24.05 2.70
C HIS A 9 20.91 -24.06 2.28
N VAL A 10 21.19 -24.65 1.12
CA VAL A 10 22.53 -25.05 0.69
C VAL A 10 22.91 -24.21 -0.53
N TYR A 11 23.69 -23.15 -0.28
CA TYR A 11 24.08 -22.07 -1.20
C TYR A 11 22.89 -21.16 -1.63
N ASP A 12 23.07 -19.85 -1.89
CA ASP A 12 24.31 -19.09 -2.09
C ASP A 12 24.40 -17.77 -1.29
N TYR A 13 25.63 -17.24 -1.17
CA TYR A 13 26.05 -15.89 -0.75
C TYR A 13 25.17 -15.06 0.24
N SER A 14 25.59 -15.08 1.53
CA SER A 14 25.41 -14.07 2.60
C SER A 14 24.15 -13.19 2.61
N PRO A 15 23.35 -13.28 3.69
CA PRO A 15 23.73 -12.57 4.93
C PRO A 15 24.02 -13.49 6.13
N GLU A 16 24.62 -12.94 7.20
CA GLU A 16 24.93 -13.67 8.45
C GLU A 16 23.69 -14.10 9.26
N TRP A 17 22.51 -13.58 8.88
CA TRP A 17 21.21 -13.79 9.52
C TRP A 17 20.28 -14.52 8.55
N CYS A 18 19.68 -15.63 8.98
CA CYS A 18 18.72 -16.36 8.16
C CYS A 18 17.39 -15.57 8.08
N SER A 19 17.16 -14.88 6.96
CA SER A 19 16.06 -13.89 6.78
C SER A 19 14.64 -14.42 7.06
N ASN A 20 14.46 -15.74 7.10
CA ASN A 20 13.18 -16.41 7.34
C ASN A 20 12.90 -16.73 8.82
N CYS A 21 13.92 -16.72 9.69
CA CYS A 21 13.77 -17.06 11.12
C CYS A 21 14.53 -16.14 12.09
N GLY A 22 15.43 -15.27 11.61
CA GLY A 22 16.18 -14.33 12.46
C GLY A 22 17.32 -14.96 13.28
N ASN A 23 17.62 -16.25 13.11
CA ASN A 23 18.75 -16.88 13.77
C ASN A 23 20.07 -16.63 13.02
N LYS A 24 21.15 -16.44 13.80
CA LYS A 24 22.54 -16.30 13.32
C LYS A 24 23.09 -17.64 12.83
N SER A 25 24.01 -17.62 11.86
CA SER A 25 24.65 -18.84 11.32
C SER A 25 26.19 -18.77 11.29
N GLU A 26 26.89 -18.79 12.40
CA GLU A 26 26.70 -19.87 13.40
C GLU A 26 27.93 -20.79 13.72
N LYS A 27 29.01 -21.65 13.79
CA LYS A 27 29.76 -22.60 12.90
C LYS A 27 29.90 -23.98 13.54
N ALA A 28 28.83 -24.79 13.51
CA ALA A 28 28.76 -26.15 14.08
C ALA A 28 29.81 -27.12 13.50
N LEU A 29 30.91 -27.31 14.25
CA LEU A 29 31.89 -28.37 14.05
C LEU A 29 31.43 -29.62 14.81
N VAL A 30 31.16 -30.69 14.09
CA VAL A 30 30.75 -31.97 14.69
C VAL A 30 31.99 -32.64 15.30
N PRO A 31 32.02 -32.97 16.61
CA PRO A 31 33.09 -33.76 17.18
C PRO A 31 33.00 -35.23 16.72
N TYR A 32 34.16 -35.88 16.73
CA TYR A 32 34.43 -37.27 16.36
C TYR A 32 33.30 -38.27 16.68
N GLN A 33 32.92 -39.10 15.70
CA GLN A 33 31.84 -40.08 15.86
C GLN A 33 32.28 -41.29 16.69
N ASP A 34 31.53 -41.58 17.75
CA ASP A 34 31.70 -42.77 18.59
C ASP A 34 31.01 -43.98 17.92
N THR A 35 31.74 -44.70 17.07
CA THR A 35 31.26 -45.91 16.38
C THR A 35 31.28 -47.11 17.30
N ASP A 36 30.41 -48.10 17.06
CA ASP A 36 30.54 -49.38 17.75
C ASP A 36 31.81 -50.16 17.34
N GLN A 37 32.08 -51.28 18.03
CA GLN A 37 33.24 -52.14 17.79
C GLN A 37 33.27 -52.83 16.41
N TRP A 38 32.26 -52.61 15.56
CA TRP A 38 32.17 -53.08 14.18
C TRP A 38 32.13 -51.92 13.16
N GLY A 39 32.28 -50.67 13.61
CA GLY A 39 32.33 -49.48 12.76
C GLY A 39 30.98 -48.94 12.32
N TYR A 40 29.86 -49.43 12.88
CA TYR A 40 28.53 -48.95 12.51
C TYR A 40 28.12 -47.72 13.34
N PRO A 41 27.46 -46.71 12.72
CA PRO A 41 26.92 -45.57 13.45
C PRO A 41 25.69 -45.99 14.26
N ARG A 42 25.71 -45.77 15.57
CA ARG A 42 24.53 -45.97 16.41
C ARG A 42 23.40 -45.02 15.99
N VAL A 43 22.29 -45.58 15.54
CA VAL A 43 21.05 -44.84 15.30
C VAL A 43 20.43 -44.50 16.67
N SER A 44 20.74 -43.30 17.17
CA SER A 44 20.03 -42.71 18.30
C SER A 44 18.54 -42.62 17.97
N GLN A 45 17.68 -43.00 18.92
CA GLN A 45 16.22 -42.98 18.73
C GLN A 45 15.73 -41.58 18.36
N GLU A 46 14.77 -41.51 17.44
CA GLU A 46 14.09 -40.26 17.08
C GLU A 46 13.27 -39.75 18.27
N VAL A 47 13.90 -38.94 19.12
CA VAL A 47 13.18 -38.15 20.12
C VAL A 47 12.38 -37.10 19.36
N SER A 48 11.09 -37.37 19.17
CA SER A 48 10.11 -36.44 18.62
C SER A 48 9.96 -35.22 19.52
N GLN A 49 10.91 -34.29 19.43
CA GLN A 49 10.81 -32.99 20.07
C GLN A 49 9.69 -32.21 19.40
N GLU A 50 8.52 -32.23 20.03
CA GLU A 50 7.45 -31.29 19.71
C GLU A 50 8.03 -29.89 19.78
N VAL A 51 8.10 -29.20 18.63
CA VAL A 51 8.61 -27.83 18.57
C VAL A 51 7.63 -26.96 19.32
N SER A 52 7.96 -26.66 20.59
CA SER A 52 7.15 -25.83 21.45
C SER A 52 6.92 -24.50 20.76
N LYS A 53 5.63 -24.14 20.65
CA LYS A 53 5.21 -22.90 19.99
C LYS A 53 5.89 -21.73 20.72
N PRO A 54 6.29 -20.67 20.01
CA PRO A 54 6.80 -19.48 20.69
C PRO A 54 5.70 -18.92 21.59
N ASP A 55 5.87 -19.05 22.92
CA ASP A 55 4.99 -18.47 23.95
C ASP A 55 5.17 -16.93 24.01
N THR A 56 4.96 -16.30 22.86
CA THR A 56 5.22 -14.89 22.63
C THR A 56 3.92 -14.10 22.66
N ASN A 57 3.75 -13.33 23.73
CA ASN A 57 2.74 -12.29 23.83
C ASN A 57 2.90 -11.29 22.67
N CYS A 58 1.78 -10.73 22.23
CA CYS A 58 1.71 -9.72 21.18
C CYS A 58 2.70 -8.57 21.42
N ARG A 59 3.48 -8.21 20.38
CA ARG A 59 4.47 -7.12 20.43
C ARG A 59 3.84 -5.72 20.57
N ALA A 60 2.52 -5.60 20.74
CA ALA A 60 1.85 -4.34 21.03
C ALA A 60 2.00 -3.97 22.51
N SER A 61 2.41 -2.73 22.79
CA SER A 61 2.60 -2.21 24.15
C SER A 61 1.36 -2.42 25.02
N LYS A 62 1.54 -3.02 26.20
CA LYS A 62 0.48 -3.38 27.17
C LYS A 62 -0.54 -4.42 26.68
N CYS A 63 -0.18 -5.27 25.69
CA CYS A 63 -1.00 -6.40 25.27
C CYS A 63 -0.43 -7.73 25.79
N ASN A 64 -1.28 -8.52 26.45
CA ASN A 64 -0.95 -9.85 26.97
C ASN A 64 -1.65 -10.98 26.18
N GLU A 65 -2.28 -10.66 25.04
CA GLU A 65 -2.84 -11.66 24.14
C GLU A 65 -1.71 -12.39 23.38
N LEU A 66 -1.83 -13.70 23.19
CA LEU A 66 -0.93 -14.47 22.34
C LEU A 66 -0.96 -13.94 20.89
N HIS A 67 0.20 -13.92 20.24
CA HIS A 67 0.30 -13.57 18.83
C HIS A 67 -0.52 -14.53 17.92
N ALA A 68 -0.99 -14.03 16.79
CA ALA A 68 -1.71 -14.84 15.80
C ALA A 68 -0.74 -15.55 14.85
N SER A 69 -1.17 -16.67 14.25
CA SER A 69 -0.42 -17.39 13.23
C SER A 69 0.13 -16.46 12.15
N TYR A 70 1.42 -16.62 11.83
CA TYR A 70 2.16 -15.79 10.86
C TYR A 70 2.20 -14.28 11.18
N SER A 71 2.12 -13.89 12.45
CA SER A 71 2.26 -12.49 12.88
C SER A 71 3.00 -12.36 14.22
N TRP A 72 3.59 -11.19 14.47
CA TRP A 72 4.13 -10.79 15.78
C TRP A 72 3.07 -10.13 16.69
N TYR A 73 1.82 -10.12 16.22
CA TYR A 73 0.70 -9.44 16.84
C TYR A 73 -0.49 -10.39 16.97
N CYS A 74 -1.24 -10.27 18.06
CA CYS A 74 -2.49 -10.99 18.28
C CYS A 74 -3.57 -10.57 17.27
N GLN A 75 -4.68 -11.32 17.23
CA GLN A 75 -5.78 -11.07 16.29
C GLN A 75 -6.39 -9.65 16.42
N SER A 76 -6.33 -9.02 17.61
CA SER A 76 -6.79 -7.64 17.81
C SER A 76 -5.83 -6.59 17.22
N HIS A 77 -4.53 -6.89 17.10
CA HIS A 77 -3.47 -5.94 16.72
C HIS A 77 -2.80 -6.19 15.37
N LYS A 78 -2.94 -7.37 14.77
CA LYS A 78 -2.38 -7.68 13.44
C LYS A 78 -3.09 -6.91 12.32
N CYS A 79 -2.39 -6.67 11.21
CA CYS A 79 -3.01 -6.24 9.96
C CYS A 79 -3.99 -7.31 9.45
N HIS A 80 -5.14 -6.88 8.92
CA HIS A 80 -6.17 -7.77 8.36
C HIS A 80 -5.76 -8.39 7.01
N MET A 81 -4.83 -7.76 6.27
CA MET A 81 -4.30 -8.32 5.02
C MET A 81 -3.57 -9.65 5.29
N GLU A 82 -3.84 -10.66 4.48
CA GLU A 82 -3.24 -11.98 4.61
C GLU A 82 -1.71 -11.95 4.57
N ASN A 83 -1.08 -12.84 5.34
CA ASN A 83 0.37 -12.97 5.51
C ASN A 83 1.11 -11.68 5.96
N CYS A 84 0.38 -10.65 6.41
CA CYS A 84 0.98 -9.39 6.84
C CYS A 84 1.42 -9.44 8.32
N VAL A 85 2.74 -9.55 8.54
CA VAL A 85 3.38 -9.57 9.87
C VAL A 85 3.27 -8.23 10.65
N ASN A 86 2.79 -7.16 10.01
CA ASN A 86 2.81 -5.80 10.56
C ASN A 86 1.61 -5.50 11.48
N LYS A 87 1.83 -4.60 12.46
CA LYS A 87 0.77 -4.08 13.33
C LYS A 87 -0.22 -3.25 12.51
N LYS A 88 -1.53 -3.36 12.81
CA LYS A 88 -2.52 -2.43 12.27
C LYS A 88 -2.39 -1.03 12.88
N LYS A 89 -2.73 -0.02 12.08
CA LYS A 89 -2.79 1.38 12.46
C LYS A 89 -3.93 1.61 13.46
N THR A 90 -3.74 2.49 14.44
CA THR A 90 -4.80 2.86 15.41
C THR A 90 -6.06 3.32 14.67
N ALA A 91 -7.23 2.88 15.14
CA ALA A 91 -8.56 3.05 14.52
C ALA A 91 -8.81 2.33 13.17
N TYR A 92 -7.83 1.59 12.61
CA TYR A 92 -7.97 0.91 11.32
C TYR A 92 -7.62 -0.58 11.40
N GLN A 93 -8.05 -1.36 10.40
CA GLN A 93 -7.77 -2.80 10.32
C GLN A 93 -6.47 -3.13 9.56
N PHE A 94 -5.83 -2.15 8.94
CA PHE A 94 -4.64 -2.31 8.10
C PHE A 94 -3.41 -1.64 8.72
N CYS A 95 -2.21 -2.16 8.45
CA CYS A 95 -0.96 -1.46 8.75
C CYS A 95 -0.80 -0.21 7.86
N GLU A 96 0.13 0.70 8.20
CA GLU A 96 0.31 1.97 7.46
C GLU A 96 0.57 1.77 5.96
N GLU A 97 1.30 0.71 5.60
CA GLU A 97 1.59 0.34 4.21
C GLU A 97 0.32 -0.10 3.45
N HIS A 98 -0.52 -0.94 4.05
CA HIS A 98 -1.78 -1.37 3.42
C HIS A 98 -2.85 -0.26 3.48
N TYR A 99 -2.82 0.58 4.51
CA TYR A 99 -3.66 1.77 4.64
C TYR A 99 -3.40 2.74 3.48
N THR A 100 -2.14 3.16 3.29
CA THR A 100 -1.75 4.09 2.21
C THR A 100 -1.93 3.51 0.80
N LYS A 101 -1.95 2.17 0.64
CA LYS A 101 -2.39 1.51 -0.60
C LYS A 101 -3.90 1.71 -0.87
N ILE A 102 -4.77 1.57 0.13
CA ILE A 102 -6.24 1.64 -0.08
C ILE A 102 -6.88 3.04 0.09
N THR A 103 -6.30 3.97 0.84
CA THR A 103 -6.92 5.29 1.10
C THR A 103 -6.46 6.38 0.13
N CYS A 104 -7.27 7.42 -0.03
CA CYS A 104 -6.97 8.60 -0.84
C CYS A 104 -5.59 9.19 -0.49
N ILE A 105 -4.85 9.63 -1.52
CA ILE A 105 -3.54 10.29 -1.33
C ILE A 105 -3.65 11.73 -0.77
N ASN A 106 -4.85 12.33 -0.78
CA ASN A 106 -5.04 13.69 -0.27
C ASN A 106 -4.90 13.71 1.28
N PRO A 107 -3.95 14.46 1.87
CA PRO A 107 -3.78 14.50 3.32
C PRO A 107 -5.06 14.90 4.06
N LYS A 108 -5.32 14.23 5.20
CA LYS A 108 -6.58 14.32 5.98
C LYS A 108 -7.82 13.74 5.29
N CYS A 109 -7.67 12.90 4.26
CA CYS A 109 -8.77 12.14 3.67
C CYS A 109 -8.62 10.63 3.90
N ASP A 110 -9.40 10.09 4.82
CA ASP A 110 -9.45 8.66 5.14
C ASP A 110 -10.43 7.87 4.23
N GLY A 111 -10.95 8.51 3.18
CA GLY A 111 -11.81 7.88 2.18
C GLY A 111 -11.03 6.91 1.28
N GLN A 112 -11.64 5.77 0.93
CA GLN A 112 -11.03 4.77 0.06
C GLN A 112 -10.81 5.31 -1.37
N LYS A 113 -9.70 4.90 -2.01
CA LYS A 113 -9.47 5.14 -3.44
C LYS A 113 -10.57 4.48 -4.28
N ILE A 114 -10.88 5.05 -5.44
CA ILE A 114 -11.59 4.29 -6.48
C ILE A 114 -10.61 3.42 -7.27
N GLU A 115 -11.14 2.40 -7.95
CA GLU A 115 -10.35 1.62 -8.91
C GLU A 115 -9.75 2.52 -10.00
N GLY A 116 -8.48 2.28 -10.34
CA GLY A 116 -7.76 3.06 -11.36
C GLY A 116 -7.37 4.51 -10.97
N SER A 117 -7.60 4.96 -9.73
CA SER A 117 -7.19 6.29 -9.27
C SER A 117 -6.44 6.27 -7.93
N HIS A 118 -5.67 7.31 -7.64
CA HIS A 118 -5.09 7.55 -6.31
C HIS A 118 -6.03 8.35 -5.38
N TYR A 119 -7.21 8.74 -5.87
CA TYR A 119 -8.18 9.59 -5.17
C TYR A 119 -9.48 8.85 -4.86
N CYS A 120 -10.19 9.32 -3.83
CA CYS A 120 -11.56 8.89 -3.54
C CYS A 120 -12.59 9.68 -4.36
N ASN A 121 -13.86 9.27 -4.33
CA ASN A 121 -15.00 9.98 -4.95
C ASN A 121 -15.06 11.48 -4.61
N ASN A 122 -14.60 11.89 -3.42
CA ASN A 122 -14.60 13.28 -2.99
C ASN A 122 -13.39 14.10 -3.46
N HIS A 123 -12.42 13.48 -4.14
CA HIS A 123 -11.18 14.13 -4.61
C HIS A 123 -10.83 13.84 -6.07
N ILE A 124 -11.51 12.91 -6.73
CA ILE A 124 -11.42 12.70 -8.18
C ILE A 124 -12.19 13.78 -8.96
N CYS A 125 -11.83 13.99 -10.22
CA CYS A 125 -12.58 14.78 -11.20
C CYS A 125 -13.95 14.16 -11.51
N GLU A 126 -15.00 14.97 -11.55
CA GLU A 126 -16.35 14.54 -11.94
C GLU A 126 -16.52 14.34 -13.46
N ALA A 127 -15.47 14.54 -14.26
CA ALA A 127 -15.47 14.19 -15.68
C ALA A 127 -15.34 12.66 -15.86
N SER A 128 -16.23 12.08 -16.67
CA SER A 128 -16.24 10.64 -16.97
C SER A 128 -14.87 10.13 -17.42
N LYS A 129 -14.45 8.99 -16.85
CA LYS A 129 -13.13 8.34 -17.06
C LYS A 129 -11.90 9.14 -16.62
N CYS A 130 -12.04 10.29 -15.96
CA CYS A 130 -10.89 11.11 -15.52
C CYS A 130 -10.39 10.73 -14.13
N CYS A 131 -9.31 9.94 -14.03
CA CYS A 131 -8.70 9.53 -12.75
C CYS A 131 -7.92 10.63 -12.00
N LEU A 132 -7.92 11.88 -12.47
CA LEU A 132 -7.14 12.99 -11.91
C LEU A 132 -7.85 13.67 -10.72
N GLN A 133 -7.08 14.41 -9.91
CA GLN A 133 -7.60 15.16 -8.76
C GLN A 133 -8.47 16.35 -9.21
N ARG A 134 -9.66 16.53 -8.61
CA ARG A 134 -10.42 17.79 -8.75
C ARG A 134 -9.75 18.91 -7.95
N LEU A 135 -9.81 20.14 -8.47
CA LEU A 135 -9.18 21.29 -7.81
C LEU A 135 -9.92 21.66 -6.51
N PRO A 136 -9.25 22.22 -5.49
CA PRO A 136 -9.90 22.67 -4.27
C PRO A 136 -11.06 23.64 -4.57
N SER A 137 -12.24 23.34 -4.03
CA SER A 137 -13.50 24.06 -4.29
C SER A 137 -14.09 23.96 -5.71
N TYR A 138 -13.61 23.03 -6.56
CA TYR A 138 -14.17 22.76 -7.89
C TYR A 138 -14.54 21.28 -8.05
N CYS A 139 -15.52 20.99 -8.92
CA CYS A 139 -15.92 19.62 -9.31
C CYS A 139 -14.90 18.94 -10.24
N TYR A 140 -14.06 19.72 -10.93
CA TYR A 140 -13.23 19.28 -12.04
C TYR A 140 -11.73 19.50 -11.80
N CYS A 141 -10.90 18.68 -12.47
CA CYS A 141 -9.45 18.86 -12.52
C CYS A 141 -9.06 20.01 -13.46
N ARG A 142 -7.77 20.37 -13.49
CA ARG A 142 -7.23 21.46 -14.33
C ARG A 142 -7.53 21.32 -15.84
N GLN A 143 -7.73 20.10 -16.35
CA GLN A 143 -8.04 19.83 -17.77
C GLN A 143 -9.53 19.96 -18.10
N HIS A 144 -10.42 19.69 -17.14
CA HIS A 144 -11.87 19.63 -17.36
C HIS A 144 -12.62 20.84 -16.79
N ARG A 145 -11.92 21.82 -16.21
CA ARG A 145 -12.50 23.04 -15.64
C ARG A 145 -12.41 24.18 -16.65
N CYS A 146 -13.51 24.90 -16.86
CA CYS A 146 -13.53 26.14 -17.62
C CYS A 146 -12.46 27.14 -17.14
N ALA A 147 -11.67 27.67 -18.08
CA ALA A 147 -10.64 28.66 -17.83
C ALA A 147 -11.19 30.03 -17.37
N TYR A 148 -12.49 30.28 -17.55
CA TYR A 148 -13.14 31.52 -17.13
C TYR A 148 -13.06 31.70 -15.60
N PHE A 149 -12.85 32.95 -15.17
CA PHE A 149 -12.66 33.30 -13.76
C PHE A 149 -13.89 32.94 -12.93
N GLN A 150 -13.68 32.24 -11.81
CA GLN A 150 -14.73 31.72 -10.92
C GLN A 150 -15.78 30.80 -11.58
N CYS A 151 -15.54 30.32 -12.81
CA CYS A 151 -16.42 29.33 -13.42
C CYS A 151 -16.14 27.91 -12.90
N ASN A 152 -17.22 27.23 -12.48
CA ASN A 152 -17.24 25.83 -12.06
C ASN A 152 -17.68 24.87 -13.19
N GLY A 153 -17.96 25.39 -14.39
CA GLY A 153 -18.44 24.61 -15.54
C GLY A 153 -17.40 23.63 -16.08
N LYS A 154 -17.89 22.49 -16.59
CA LYS A 154 -17.08 21.49 -17.28
C LYS A 154 -16.72 21.97 -18.68
N THR A 155 -15.49 21.75 -19.13
CA THR A 155 -15.13 21.83 -20.55
C THR A 155 -15.54 20.54 -21.28
N SER A 156 -15.81 20.66 -22.57
CA SER A 156 -15.64 19.56 -23.52
C SER A 156 -14.15 19.22 -23.66
N ASP A 157 -13.87 18.02 -24.16
CA ASP A 157 -12.49 17.65 -24.47
C ASP A 157 -11.97 18.61 -25.58
N GLU A 158 -10.68 18.97 -25.52
CA GLU A 158 -10.02 19.98 -26.38
C GLU A 158 -10.45 21.46 -26.19
N GLN A 159 -11.51 21.77 -25.43
CA GLN A 159 -11.95 23.15 -25.18
C GLN A 159 -11.39 23.78 -23.89
N TRP A 160 -11.12 25.08 -23.94
CA TRP A 160 -10.70 25.89 -22.79
C TRP A 160 -11.89 26.43 -21.97
N TYR A 161 -13.06 26.53 -22.60
CA TYR A 161 -14.27 27.11 -22.02
C TYR A 161 -15.40 26.06 -21.93
N CYS A 162 -16.42 26.33 -21.12
CA CYS A 162 -17.63 25.52 -21.06
C CYS A 162 -18.68 26.07 -22.04
N LEU A 163 -19.78 25.34 -22.25
CA LEU A 163 -20.88 25.72 -23.15
C LEU A 163 -21.45 27.14 -22.90
N ASP A 164 -21.37 27.63 -21.66
CA ASP A 164 -21.81 28.98 -21.26
C ASP A 164 -20.79 30.10 -21.57
N HIS A 165 -19.57 29.75 -21.98
CA HIS A 165 -18.45 30.67 -22.17
C HIS A 165 -17.71 30.52 -23.52
N GLU A 166 -17.84 29.38 -24.20
CA GLU A 166 -17.29 29.13 -25.54
C GLU A 166 -18.02 29.95 -26.63
N CYS A 167 -17.30 30.40 -27.65
CA CYS A 167 -17.91 31.01 -28.82
C CYS A 167 -18.72 29.96 -29.61
N LYS A 168 -19.97 30.27 -29.97
CA LYS A 168 -20.85 29.37 -30.74
C LYS A 168 -20.41 29.11 -32.19
N ASP A 169 -19.25 29.63 -32.60
CA ASP A 169 -18.60 29.24 -33.85
C ASP A 169 -17.68 28.05 -33.59
N SER A 170 -17.92 26.93 -34.27
CA SER A 170 -17.26 25.65 -34.02
C SER A 170 -15.75 25.63 -34.30
N SER A 171 -15.18 26.69 -34.87
CA SER A 171 -13.73 26.86 -35.07
C SER A 171 -13.08 27.80 -34.04
N CYS A 172 -13.85 28.34 -33.10
CA CYS A 172 -13.44 29.49 -32.29
C CYS A 172 -13.31 29.16 -30.80
N PHE A 173 -12.06 29.00 -30.36
CA PHE A 173 -11.69 28.72 -28.97
C PHE A 173 -11.73 29.95 -28.03
N GLU A 174 -12.28 31.08 -28.51
CA GLU A 174 -12.32 32.34 -27.78
C GLU A 174 -13.56 32.48 -26.87
N VAL A 175 -13.41 33.27 -25.81
CA VAL A 175 -14.48 33.53 -24.84
C VAL A 175 -15.56 34.46 -25.42
N ILE A 176 -16.83 34.18 -25.10
CA ILE A 176 -17.94 35.07 -25.47
C ILE A 176 -17.81 36.48 -24.86
N VAL A 177 -18.36 37.47 -25.56
CA VAL A 177 -18.66 38.76 -24.94
C VAL A 177 -19.87 38.60 -24.03
N LYS A 178 -19.81 39.08 -22.78
CA LYS A 178 -20.92 39.02 -21.82
C LYS A 178 -22.23 39.51 -22.44
N GLY A 179 -23.25 38.65 -22.46
CA GLY A 179 -24.56 38.92 -23.07
C GLY A 179 -24.71 38.53 -24.55
N HIS A 180 -23.66 37.98 -25.18
CA HIS A 180 -23.66 37.49 -26.56
C HIS A 180 -23.30 36.00 -26.60
N ARG A 181 -23.59 35.32 -27.73
CA ARG A 181 -23.21 33.91 -27.96
C ARG A 181 -21.90 33.75 -28.73
N HIS A 182 -21.17 34.84 -28.93
CA HIS A 182 -19.97 34.91 -29.77
C HIS A 182 -18.88 35.72 -29.08
N CYS A 183 -17.62 35.44 -29.43
CA CYS A 183 -16.46 36.24 -29.05
C CYS A 183 -16.48 37.63 -29.72
N ARG A 184 -15.43 38.44 -29.52
CA ARG A 184 -15.34 39.79 -30.10
C ARG A 184 -15.36 39.76 -31.64
N GLU A 185 -14.60 38.87 -32.25
CA GLU A 185 -14.47 38.76 -33.71
C GLU A 185 -15.75 38.25 -34.39
N HIS A 186 -16.51 37.39 -33.71
CA HIS A 186 -17.74 36.80 -34.22
C HIS A 186 -19.03 37.51 -33.77
N LYS A 187 -18.91 38.60 -33.00
CA LYS A 187 -20.02 39.48 -32.63
C LYS A 187 -20.39 40.41 -33.80
N LYS A 188 -21.22 39.88 -34.69
CA LYS A 188 -22.08 40.66 -35.60
C LYS A 188 -23.24 41.31 -34.81
#